data_AF-A0A8T4D5X0-F1
#
_entry.id   AF-A0A8T4D5X0-F1
#
_cell.length_a   1.000
_cell.length_b   1.000
_cell.length_c   1.000
_cell.angle_alpha   90.00
_cell.angle_beta   90.00
_cell.angle_gamma   90.00
#
_symmetry.space_group_name_H-M   'P 1'
#
loop_
_entity.id
_entity.type
_entity.pdbx_description
1 polymer ?
#
loop_
_entity_poly.entity_id
_entity_poly.type
_entity_poly.pdbx_seq_one_letter_code
_entity_poly.pdbx_strand_id
1 'polypeptide(L)'
;MGKLFYPLLKLISYNLIILDVKELPDSFYDFFSKKSYSSILLSPDFNSGLLTLDEKLVSNEGFVKQKKATVILNLEKFDSFESYSKTLNKSLLKSIKKANSSLTFFKIDSINDLKKAYSLVKQTNKRNSIRIYNSFSSYKYLFSRSCIDFYAVRDNDKLLSLQGVIKYNRHVNLFSVASSDYAIKNKINANDFLQYKLIETCFFERIKSIDWVGFSGKSTGKEASIDKFKLKWKGDVINYFEYRKANKSLFFSFLRKIFSSNSSNTYDVKSAEPLSLKDEIENSSLPYKEVLLNQFSFLDKNYALSNKFDLDSLNTVLNFAKNNGISNHRIIDFLVSFFNTGDMNLSFSNIKVSDDAISKIQAIIDENIDFIRREGKHSFGKIISICKKSLGRDFDGKKVSEMLTKQLNGLKNEKL
;
A
#
# COMPACT_ATOMS: atom_id res chain seq x y z
N MET A 1 -27.03 -2.89 -6.09
CA MET A 1 -25.78 -2.10 -5.97
C MET A 1 -24.73 -2.66 -5.00
N GLY A 2 -25.02 -3.64 -4.13
CA GLY A 2 -24.05 -4.13 -3.13
C GLY A 2 -22.96 -5.12 -3.59
N LYS A 3 -22.96 -5.58 -4.85
CA LYS A 3 -22.00 -6.62 -5.34
C LYS A 3 -20.72 -6.07 -5.98
N LEU A 4 -20.64 -4.76 -6.23
CA LEU A 4 -19.47 -4.09 -6.83
C LEU A 4 -18.54 -3.42 -5.80
N PHE A 5 -18.96 -3.31 -4.54
CA PHE A 5 -18.18 -2.65 -3.49
C PHE A 5 -17.02 -3.51 -2.95
N TYR A 6 -17.18 -4.84 -2.99
CA TYR A 6 -16.23 -5.77 -2.35
C TYR A 6 -14.88 -5.94 -3.09
N PRO A 7 -14.81 -5.94 -4.44
CA PRO A 7 -13.54 -5.92 -5.16
C PRO A 7 -12.76 -4.62 -4.95
N LEU A 8 -13.45 -3.48 -4.84
CA LEU A 8 -12.87 -2.16 -4.57
C LEU A 8 -12.17 -2.13 -3.20
N LEU A 9 -12.80 -2.77 -2.20
CA LEU A 9 -12.28 -2.89 -0.83
C LEU A 9 -11.02 -3.77 -0.71
N LYS A 10 -10.63 -4.54 -1.74
CA LYS A 10 -9.46 -5.43 -1.68
C LYS A 10 -8.21 -4.89 -2.37
N LEU A 11 -8.33 -3.84 -3.18
CA LEU A 11 -7.18 -2.99 -3.56
C LEU A 11 -6.65 -2.17 -2.36
N ILE A 12 -7.43 -2.09 -1.27
CA ILE A 12 -7.07 -1.41 -0.02
C ILE A 12 -5.88 -2.06 0.69
N SER A 13 -5.53 -3.33 0.42
CA SER A 13 -4.29 -3.92 0.94
C SER A 13 -3.02 -3.31 0.35
N TYR A 14 -3.14 -2.39 -0.62
CA TYR A 14 -2.06 -1.58 -1.17
C TYR A 14 -2.21 -0.07 -0.92
N ASN A 15 -3.06 0.35 0.04
CA ASN A 15 -3.31 1.77 0.36
C ASN A 15 -3.75 2.62 -0.86
N LEU A 16 -4.41 2.01 -1.85
CA LEU A 16 -4.92 2.69 -3.03
C LEU A 16 -6.46 2.64 -3.01
N ILE A 17 -7.08 3.79 -2.83
CA ILE A 17 -8.53 3.98 -2.97
C ILE A 17 -8.72 4.84 -4.22
N ILE A 18 -9.18 4.23 -5.32
CA ILE A 18 -9.59 4.97 -6.52
C ILE A 18 -11.08 5.26 -6.35
N LEU A 19 -11.45 6.53 -6.22
CA LEU A 19 -12.83 6.96 -6.09
C LEU A 19 -13.18 7.89 -7.23
N ASP A 20 -14.39 7.72 -7.75
CA ASP A 20 -15.06 8.77 -8.49
C ASP A 20 -15.58 9.77 -7.45
N VAL A 21 -14.96 10.95 -7.41
CA VAL A 21 -15.09 11.91 -6.31
C VAL A 21 -16.34 12.79 -6.45
N LYS A 22 -17.13 12.62 -7.53
CA LYS A 22 -18.25 13.54 -7.83
C LYS A 22 -19.29 13.66 -6.72
N GLU A 23 -19.41 12.65 -5.86
CA GLU A 23 -20.33 12.66 -4.73
C GLU A 23 -19.75 11.86 -3.55
N LEU A 24 -18.70 12.39 -2.90
CA LEU A 24 -18.27 11.82 -1.62
C LEU A 24 -19.19 12.33 -0.51
N PRO A 25 -20.01 11.47 0.12
CA PRO A 25 -20.92 11.91 1.18
C PRO A 25 -20.13 12.42 2.40
N ASP A 26 -20.70 13.28 3.24
CA ASP A 26 -20.02 13.79 4.46
C ASP A 26 -19.50 12.67 5.37
N SER A 27 -20.21 11.54 5.40
CA SER A 27 -19.78 10.31 6.08
C SER A 27 -18.42 9.77 5.62
N PHE A 28 -17.98 10.10 4.40
CA PHE A 28 -16.66 9.81 3.88
C PHE A 28 -15.59 10.63 4.62
N TYR A 29 -15.75 11.95 4.71
CA TYR A 29 -14.82 12.81 5.45
C TYR A 29 -14.74 12.42 6.93
N ASP A 30 -15.88 12.05 7.53
CA ASP A 30 -15.97 11.49 8.87
C ASP A 30 -15.23 10.15 9.01
N PHE A 31 -15.33 9.29 8.01
CA PHE A 31 -14.58 8.02 7.97
C PHE A 31 -13.07 8.27 7.85
N PHE A 32 -12.64 9.32 7.14
CA PHE A 32 -11.24 9.70 7.00
C PHE A 32 -10.66 10.38 8.23
N SER A 33 -11.42 11.24 8.91
CA SER A 33 -10.98 11.89 10.14
C SER A 33 -10.84 10.90 11.30
N LYS A 34 -11.67 9.84 11.34
CA LYS A 34 -11.70 8.82 12.41
C LYS A 34 -10.68 7.68 12.24
N LYS A 35 -10.09 7.49 11.05
CA LYS A 35 -9.17 6.36 10.75
C LYS A 35 -7.74 6.87 10.50
N SER A 36 -6.76 6.20 11.11
CA SER A 36 -5.33 6.49 10.92
C SER A 36 -4.79 5.96 9.59
N TYR A 37 -5.21 6.54 8.46
CA TYR A 37 -4.62 6.21 7.17
C TYR A 37 -3.23 6.86 7.02
N SER A 38 -2.24 6.06 6.62
CA SER A 38 -0.87 6.52 6.36
C SER A 38 -0.70 7.19 4.99
N SER A 39 -1.69 7.08 4.09
CA SER A 39 -1.68 7.71 2.77
C SER A 39 -3.07 7.61 2.14
N ILE A 40 -3.46 8.63 1.37
CA ILE A 40 -4.65 8.56 0.51
C ILE A 40 -4.22 8.98 -0.90
N LEU A 41 -4.19 8.05 -1.85
CA LEU A 41 -4.06 8.46 -3.23
C LEU A 41 -5.41 9.00 -3.71
N LEU A 42 -5.50 10.32 -3.89
CA LEU A 42 -6.60 10.95 -4.60
C LEU A 42 -6.12 11.17 -6.04
N SER A 43 -6.50 10.27 -6.95
CA SER A 43 -6.26 10.45 -8.38
C SER A 43 -7.53 11.05 -8.97
N PRO A 44 -7.50 12.30 -9.49
CA PRO A 44 -8.69 12.89 -10.09
C PRO A 44 -9.15 12.04 -11.29
N ASP A 45 -10.46 11.88 -11.44
CA ASP A 45 -11.03 11.37 -12.68
C ASP A 45 -10.78 12.42 -13.78
N PHE A 46 -9.85 12.10 -14.67
CA PHE A 46 -9.26 13.05 -15.60
C PHE A 46 -10.23 13.56 -16.68
N ASN A 47 -11.37 12.90 -16.88
CA ASN A 47 -12.36 13.29 -17.88
C ASN A 47 -13.51 14.14 -17.31
N SER A 48 -13.59 14.35 -16.00
CA SER A 48 -14.81 14.84 -15.38
C SER A 48 -14.88 16.36 -15.17
N GLY A 49 -13.85 17.11 -15.57
CA GLY A 49 -13.60 18.44 -15.02
C GLY A 49 -13.09 18.29 -13.59
N LEU A 50 -11.89 18.79 -13.33
CA LEU A 50 -11.20 18.66 -12.05
C LEU A 50 -12.13 18.98 -10.87
N LEU A 51 -12.46 17.95 -10.10
CA LEU A 51 -12.85 18.14 -8.71
C LEU A 51 -11.62 18.69 -8.00
N THR A 52 -11.61 20.01 -7.82
CA THR A 52 -10.70 20.67 -6.90
C THR A 52 -11.09 20.20 -5.51
N LEU A 53 -10.45 19.12 -5.05
CA LEU A 53 -10.37 18.84 -3.62
C LEU A 53 -9.94 20.12 -2.94
N ASP A 54 -10.65 20.51 -1.88
CA ASP A 54 -10.29 21.67 -1.09
C ASP A 54 -8.89 21.43 -0.50
N GLU A 55 -7.89 22.05 -1.11
CA GLU A 55 -6.49 21.86 -0.73
C GLU A 55 -6.26 22.29 0.72
N LYS A 56 -7.06 23.24 1.24
CA LYS A 56 -6.99 23.66 2.64
C LYS A 56 -7.51 22.56 3.55
N LEU A 57 -8.64 21.93 3.22
CA LEU A 57 -9.19 20.81 4.00
C LEU A 57 -8.19 19.66 4.10
N VAL A 58 -7.60 19.25 2.98
CA VAL A 58 -6.63 18.14 2.94
C VAL A 58 -5.34 18.49 3.69
N SER A 59 -4.87 19.73 3.57
CA SER A 59 -3.66 20.18 4.28
C SER A 59 -3.88 20.30 5.80
N ASN A 60 -5.05 20.78 6.23
CA ASN A 60 -5.43 20.89 7.65
C ASN A 60 -5.46 19.51 8.34
N GLU A 61 -5.75 18.45 7.59
CA GLU A 61 -5.73 17.07 8.07
C GLU A 61 -4.32 16.43 8.11
N GLY A 62 -3.26 17.21 7.86
CA GLY A 62 -1.86 16.78 7.97
C GLY A 62 -1.36 15.99 6.76
N PHE A 63 -2.02 16.09 5.61
CA PHE A 63 -1.53 15.52 4.36
C PHE A 63 -0.47 16.41 3.71
N VAL A 64 0.57 15.77 3.19
CA VAL A 64 1.62 16.39 2.39
C VAL A 64 1.28 16.20 0.91
N LYS A 65 1.19 17.31 0.19
CA LYS A 65 0.96 17.35 -1.27
C LYS A 65 2.24 17.00 -2.02
N GLN A 66 2.18 16.03 -2.94
CA GLN A 66 3.26 15.67 -3.84
C GLN A 66 2.80 15.80 -5.30
N LYS A 67 3.50 16.61 -6.08
CA LYS A 67 3.25 16.71 -7.53
C LYS A 67 3.66 15.42 -8.23
N LYS A 68 2.80 14.93 -9.10
CA LYS A 68 2.99 13.76 -9.97
C LYS A 68 2.58 14.11 -11.39
N ALA A 69 2.99 13.26 -12.32
CA ALA A 69 2.50 13.30 -13.68
C ALA A 69 2.27 11.88 -14.20
N THR A 70 1.47 11.74 -15.24
CA THR A 70 1.29 10.51 -15.99
C THR A 70 1.08 10.80 -17.48
N VAL A 71 1.04 9.75 -18.31
CA VAL A 71 0.73 9.87 -19.75
C VAL A 71 -0.58 9.14 -20.03
N ILE A 72 -1.58 9.87 -20.51
CA ILE A 72 -2.92 9.34 -20.81
C ILE A 72 -3.21 9.48 -22.30
N LEU A 73 -3.53 8.37 -22.95
CA LEU A 73 -4.13 8.39 -24.28
C LEU A 73 -5.65 8.40 -24.13
N ASN A 74 -6.29 9.50 -24.48
CA ASN A 74 -7.75 9.59 -24.60
C ASN A 74 -8.17 9.03 -25.98
N LEU A 75 -8.79 7.85 -25.98
CA LEU A 75 -9.25 7.17 -27.19
C LEU A 75 -10.49 7.82 -27.79
N GLU A 76 -11.29 8.54 -26.99
CA GLU A 76 -12.49 9.24 -27.46
C GLU A 76 -12.15 10.44 -28.38
N LYS A 77 -10.87 10.84 -28.46
CA LYS A 77 -10.38 11.84 -29.43
C LYS A 77 -10.33 11.30 -30.87
N PHE A 78 -10.53 10.00 -31.06
CA PHE A 78 -10.38 9.33 -32.35
C PHE A 78 -11.65 8.57 -32.70
N ASP A 79 -12.15 8.77 -33.92
CA ASP A 79 -13.36 8.07 -34.40
C ASP A 79 -13.14 6.55 -34.55
N SER A 80 -11.90 6.11 -34.74
CA SER A 80 -11.54 4.71 -34.94
C SER A 80 -10.07 4.44 -34.64
N PHE A 81 -9.72 3.15 -34.49
CA PHE A 81 -8.31 2.72 -34.41
C PHE A 81 -7.52 3.12 -35.66
N GLU A 82 -8.13 3.06 -36.84
CA GLU A 82 -7.53 3.47 -38.11
C GLU A 82 -7.11 4.95 -38.05
N SER A 83 -8.00 5.84 -37.59
CA SER A 83 -7.69 7.28 -37.48
C SER A 83 -6.60 7.56 -36.44
N TYR A 84 -6.63 6.87 -35.30
CA TYR A 84 -5.54 6.91 -34.32
C TYR A 84 -4.20 6.46 -34.92
N SER A 85 -4.18 5.32 -35.60
CA SER A 85 -2.96 4.72 -36.14
C SER A 85 -2.24 5.63 -37.12
N LYS A 86 -2.98 6.43 -37.91
CA LYS A 86 -2.45 7.42 -38.86
C LYS A 86 -1.66 8.54 -38.18
N THR A 87 -1.89 8.79 -36.89
CA THR A 87 -1.14 9.80 -36.12
C THR A 87 0.25 9.30 -35.69
N LEU A 88 0.48 7.99 -35.68
CA LEU A 88 1.73 7.38 -35.24
C LEU A 88 2.87 7.61 -36.25
N ASN A 89 4.12 7.52 -35.76
CA ASN A 89 5.29 7.66 -36.61
C ASN A 89 5.33 6.52 -37.67
N LYS A 90 5.58 6.87 -38.94
CA LYS A 90 5.70 5.90 -40.05
C LYS A 90 6.75 4.81 -39.78
N SER A 91 7.86 5.13 -39.12
CA SER A 91 8.91 4.15 -38.80
C SER A 91 8.43 3.13 -37.76
N LEU A 92 7.68 3.58 -36.76
CA LEU A 92 7.04 2.73 -35.76
C LEU A 92 6.02 1.80 -36.44
N LEU A 93 5.15 2.32 -37.29
CA LEU A 93 4.18 1.52 -38.05
C LEU A 93 4.85 0.48 -38.96
N LYS A 94 5.94 0.85 -39.64
CA LYS A 94 6.73 -0.10 -40.45
C LYS A 94 7.31 -1.23 -39.60
N SER A 95 7.83 -0.90 -38.41
CA SER A 95 8.33 -1.89 -37.45
C SER A 95 7.21 -2.83 -36.97
N ILE A 96 6.04 -2.27 -36.64
CA ILE A 96 4.88 -3.05 -36.21
C ILE A 96 4.39 -3.97 -37.32
N LYS A 97 4.31 -3.49 -38.57
CA LYS A 97 3.94 -4.31 -39.73
C LYS A 97 4.89 -5.49 -39.92
N LYS A 98 6.20 -5.28 -39.78
CA LYS A 98 7.19 -6.36 -39.80
C LYS A 98 7.02 -7.33 -38.62
N ALA A 99 6.72 -6.83 -37.43
CA ALA A 99 6.47 -7.68 -36.27
C ALA A 99 5.20 -8.52 -36.45
N ASN A 100 4.15 -7.97 -37.06
CA ASN A 100 2.86 -8.64 -37.26
C ASN A 100 2.95 -9.89 -38.16
N SER A 101 4.01 -10.06 -38.97
CA SER A 101 4.20 -11.26 -39.79
C SER A 101 4.79 -12.45 -39.03
N SER A 102 5.34 -12.26 -37.83
CA SER A 102 5.98 -13.34 -37.07
C SER A 102 5.58 -13.41 -35.60
N LEU A 103 5.15 -12.29 -35.01
CA LEU A 103 4.80 -12.20 -33.60
C LEU A 103 3.31 -12.47 -33.39
N THR A 104 3.01 -13.24 -32.35
CA THR A 104 1.64 -13.52 -31.90
C THR A 104 1.35 -12.73 -30.63
N PHE A 105 0.30 -11.91 -30.65
CA PHE A 105 -0.27 -11.24 -29.49
C PHE A 105 -1.40 -12.10 -28.91
N PHE A 106 -1.45 -12.26 -27.59
CA PHE A 106 -2.51 -13.01 -26.94
C PHE A 106 -2.74 -12.54 -25.49
N LYS A 107 -3.96 -12.76 -24.99
CA LYS A 107 -4.30 -12.62 -23.58
C LYS A 107 -3.90 -13.91 -22.85
N ILE A 108 -3.26 -13.80 -21.70
CA ILE A 108 -2.98 -14.94 -20.82
C ILE A 108 -4.29 -15.37 -20.16
N ASP A 109 -4.66 -16.63 -20.34
CA ASP A 109 -5.90 -17.24 -19.87
C ASP A 109 -5.68 -18.35 -18.82
N SER A 110 -4.42 -18.78 -18.62
CA SER A 110 -4.07 -19.83 -17.66
C SER A 110 -3.05 -19.37 -16.62
N ILE A 111 -3.14 -19.92 -15.41
CA ILE A 111 -2.15 -19.70 -14.34
C ILE A 111 -0.77 -20.24 -14.77
N ASN A 112 -0.73 -21.29 -15.58
CA ASN A 112 0.52 -21.88 -16.06
C ASN A 112 1.25 -20.89 -16.99
N ASP A 113 0.54 -20.26 -17.91
CA ASP A 113 1.13 -19.28 -18.81
C ASP A 113 1.47 -17.98 -18.08
N LEU A 114 0.69 -17.59 -17.07
CA LEU A 114 1.07 -16.50 -16.17
C LEU A 114 2.39 -16.81 -15.44
N LYS A 115 2.59 -18.05 -14.98
CA LYS A 115 3.84 -18.49 -14.33
C LYS A 115 5.03 -18.39 -15.29
N LYS A 116 4.86 -18.82 -16.55
CA LYS A 116 5.89 -18.66 -17.59
C LYS A 116 6.16 -17.17 -17.86
N ALA A 117 5.12 -16.35 -18.01
CA ALA A 117 5.25 -14.93 -18.28
C ALA A 117 5.88 -14.16 -17.12
N TYR A 118 5.64 -14.56 -15.87
CA TYR A 118 6.28 -13.96 -14.69
C TYR A 118 7.81 -14.13 -14.71
N SER A 119 8.36 -15.12 -15.42
CA SER A 119 9.80 -15.20 -15.64
C SER A 119 10.37 -13.99 -16.39
N LEU A 120 9.58 -13.33 -17.25
CA LEU A 120 9.97 -12.10 -17.94
C LEU A 120 10.11 -10.92 -16.96
N VAL A 121 9.24 -10.86 -15.95
CA VAL A 121 9.33 -9.87 -14.86
C VAL A 121 10.63 -10.07 -14.10
N LYS A 122 11.00 -11.32 -13.80
CA LYS A 122 12.29 -11.63 -13.15
C LYS A 122 13.48 -11.19 -14.00
N GLN A 123 13.49 -11.50 -15.30
CA GLN A 123 14.54 -11.06 -16.23
C GLN A 123 14.65 -9.53 -16.27
N THR A 124 13.52 -8.84 -16.44
CA THR A 124 13.45 -7.38 -16.51
C THR A 124 13.96 -6.72 -15.24
N ASN A 125 13.55 -7.23 -14.07
CA ASN A 125 13.99 -6.69 -12.78
C ASN A 125 15.48 -6.95 -12.53
N LYS A 126 15.97 -8.17 -12.83
CA LYS A 126 17.40 -8.51 -12.74
C LYS A 126 18.24 -7.57 -13.62
N ARG A 127 17.87 -7.42 -14.89
CA ARG A 127 18.55 -6.53 -15.86
C ARG A 127 18.58 -5.07 -15.41
N ASN A 128 17.55 -4.64 -14.70
CA ASN A 128 17.38 -3.28 -14.21
C ASN A 128 17.91 -3.04 -12.80
N SER A 129 18.50 -4.06 -12.14
CA SER A 129 18.91 -4.02 -10.74
C SER A 129 17.78 -3.59 -9.79
N ILE A 130 16.53 -3.97 -10.11
CA ILE A 130 15.35 -3.69 -9.29
C ILE A 130 15.08 -4.90 -8.40
N ARG A 131 15.00 -4.68 -7.08
CA ARG A 131 14.60 -5.72 -6.13
C ARG A 131 13.17 -6.16 -6.43
N ILE A 132 12.97 -7.48 -6.53
CA ILE A 132 11.65 -8.06 -6.75
C ILE A 132 10.92 -8.09 -5.40
N TYR A 133 9.99 -7.17 -5.20
CA TYR A 133 9.15 -7.15 -3.99
C TYR A 133 7.91 -8.04 -4.14
N ASN A 134 7.36 -8.15 -5.35
CA ASN A 134 6.14 -8.92 -5.59
C ASN A 134 6.48 -10.36 -5.97
N SER A 135 6.04 -11.31 -5.14
CA SER A 135 6.11 -12.73 -5.45
C SER A 135 5.14 -13.11 -6.57
N PHE A 136 5.34 -14.28 -7.18
CA PHE A 136 4.37 -14.85 -8.11
C PHE A 136 2.99 -14.99 -7.47
N SER A 137 2.91 -15.21 -6.15
CA SER A 137 1.65 -15.35 -5.42
C SER A 137 0.76 -14.11 -5.55
N SER A 138 1.33 -12.90 -5.55
CA SER A 138 0.57 -11.66 -5.76
C SER A 138 -0.04 -11.59 -7.17
N TYR A 139 0.73 -11.98 -8.19
CA TYR A 139 0.25 -12.03 -9.59
C TYR A 139 -0.85 -13.06 -9.74
N LYS A 140 -0.63 -14.28 -9.22
CA LYS A 140 -1.62 -15.36 -9.22
C LYS A 140 -2.91 -14.93 -8.54
N TYR A 141 -2.82 -14.28 -7.38
CA TYR A 141 -3.98 -13.83 -6.62
C TYR A 141 -4.82 -12.81 -7.41
N LEU A 142 -4.19 -11.78 -7.99
CA LEU A 142 -4.88 -10.75 -8.76
C LEU A 142 -5.48 -11.30 -10.06
N PHE A 143 -4.74 -12.17 -10.75
CA PHE A 143 -5.21 -12.85 -11.95
C PHE A 143 -6.42 -13.76 -11.68
N SER A 144 -6.34 -14.60 -10.64
CA SER A 144 -7.41 -15.56 -10.30
C SER A 144 -8.71 -14.89 -9.85
N ARG A 145 -8.67 -13.58 -9.58
CA ARG A 145 -9.82 -12.76 -9.17
C ARG A 145 -10.32 -11.85 -10.29
N SER A 146 -9.75 -11.97 -11.50
CA SER A 146 -10.04 -11.09 -12.64
C SER A 146 -9.87 -9.60 -12.31
N CYS A 147 -9.01 -9.28 -11.34
CA CYS A 147 -8.67 -7.88 -11.03
C CYS A 147 -7.74 -7.29 -12.09
N ILE A 148 -7.00 -8.17 -12.76
CA ILE A 148 -5.95 -7.84 -13.71
C ILE A 148 -6.03 -8.82 -14.87
N ASP A 149 -5.95 -8.27 -16.08
CA ASP A 149 -5.65 -9.00 -17.28
C ASP A 149 -4.15 -8.93 -17.58
N PHE A 150 -3.59 -10.00 -18.15
CA PHE A 150 -2.22 -9.98 -18.67
C PHE A 150 -2.24 -10.27 -20.17
N TYR A 151 -1.49 -9.49 -20.93
CA TYR A 151 -1.28 -9.67 -22.36
C TYR A 151 0.19 -9.92 -22.64
N ALA A 152 0.47 -10.79 -23.59
CA ALA A 152 1.83 -11.20 -23.93
C ALA A 152 2.04 -11.26 -25.44
N VAL A 153 3.31 -11.23 -25.83
CA VAL A 153 3.74 -11.50 -27.20
C VAL A 153 4.69 -12.68 -27.20
N ARG A 154 4.52 -13.57 -28.17
CA ARG A 154 5.45 -14.66 -28.46
C ARG A 154 5.90 -14.66 -29.92
N ASP A 155 7.07 -15.24 -30.15
CA ASP A 155 7.57 -15.61 -31.47
C ASP A 155 7.73 -17.13 -31.45
N ASN A 156 6.87 -17.84 -32.19
CA ASN A 156 6.64 -19.28 -32.01
C ASN A 156 6.37 -19.60 -30.52
N ASP A 157 7.15 -20.50 -29.92
CA ASP A 157 7.01 -20.89 -28.50
C ASP A 157 7.73 -19.96 -27.51
N LYS A 158 8.37 -18.89 -28.00
CA LYS A 158 9.20 -18.04 -27.16
C LYS A 158 8.46 -16.80 -26.69
N LEU A 159 8.20 -16.71 -25.38
CA LEU A 159 7.64 -15.50 -24.77
C LEU A 159 8.63 -14.33 -24.82
N LEU A 160 8.18 -13.20 -25.34
CA LEU A 160 9.02 -12.03 -25.61
C LEU A 160 8.70 -10.83 -24.73
N SER A 161 7.41 -10.55 -24.52
CA SER A 161 6.96 -9.40 -23.73
C SER A 161 5.69 -9.72 -22.94
N LEU A 162 5.46 -8.93 -21.89
CA LEU A 162 4.30 -8.99 -20.99
C LEU A 162 3.85 -7.59 -20.60
N GLN A 163 2.55 -7.40 -20.46
CA GLN A 163 1.90 -6.22 -19.91
C GLN A 163 0.74 -6.64 -19.02
N GLY A 164 0.72 -6.16 -17.78
CA GLY A 164 -0.46 -6.20 -16.92
C GLY A 164 -1.38 -5.01 -17.20
N VAL A 165 -2.69 -5.25 -17.13
CA VAL A 165 -3.76 -4.31 -17.46
C VAL A 165 -4.82 -4.36 -16.36
N ILE A 166 -5.11 -3.22 -15.73
CA ILE A 166 -6.26 -3.04 -14.82
C ILE A 166 -7.33 -2.29 -15.60
N LYS A 167 -8.55 -2.83 -15.65
CA LYS A 167 -9.71 -2.20 -16.31
C LYS A 167 -10.72 -1.74 -15.26
N TYR A 168 -11.14 -0.49 -15.31
CA TYR A 168 -12.19 0.04 -14.45
C TYR A 168 -12.96 1.16 -15.17
N ASN A 169 -14.29 1.07 -15.21
CA ASN A 169 -15.16 2.09 -15.81
C ASN A 169 -14.73 2.56 -17.22
N ARG A 170 -14.38 1.63 -18.12
CA ARG A 170 -13.83 1.92 -19.46
C ARG A 170 -12.51 2.72 -19.44
N HIS A 171 -11.76 2.70 -18.35
CA HIS A 171 -10.39 3.17 -18.26
C HIS A 171 -9.43 2.01 -18.05
N VAL A 172 -8.24 2.12 -18.62
CA VAL A 172 -7.18 1.13 -18.54
C VAL A 172 -5.96 1.72 -17.87
N ASN A 173 -5.44 1.06 -16.83
CA ASN A 173 -4.14 1.37 -16.26
C ASN A 173 -3.14 0.26 -16.61
N LEU A 174 -2.01 0.66 -17.17
CA LEU A 174 -0.94 -0.24 -17.58
C LEU A 174 0.09 -0.40 -16.46
N PHE A 175 0.41 -1.64 -16.10
CA PHE A 175 1.43 -1.93 -15.10
C PHE A 175 2.20 -3.22 -15.43
N SER A 176 3.37 -3.43 -14.81
CA SER A 176 4.19 -4.63 -15.01
C SER A 176 4.56 -4.90 -16.48
N VAL A 177 5.20 -3.90 -17.11
CA VAL A 177 5.83 -4.08 -18.42
C VAL A 177 7.08 -4.95 -18.23
N ALA A 178 7.21 -6.02 -19.01
CA ALA A 178 8.41 -6.85 -18.99
C ALA A 178 8.81 -7.32 -20.40
N SER A 179 10.11 -7.55 -20.57
CA SER A 179 10.70 -8.05 -21.82
C SER A 179 11.76 -9.10 -21.54
N SER A 180 11.75 -10.14 -22.37
CA SER A 180 12.77 -11.18 -22.35
C SER A 180 14.14 -10.63 -22.73
N ASP A 181 15.21 -11.20 -22.16
CA ASP A 181 16.59 -10.90 -22.57
C ASP A 181 16.82 -11.29 -24.04
N TYR A 182 16.13 -12.31 -24.54
CA TYR A 182 16.16 -12.70 -25.94
C TYR A 182 15.63 -11.60 -26.87
N ALA A 183 14.49 -10.99 -26.55
CA ALA A 183 13.93 -9.90 -27.35
C ALA A 183 14.89 -8.70 -27.39
N ILE A 184 15.51 -8.36 -26.25
CA ILE A 184 16.50 -7.27 -26.17
C ILE A 184 17.74 -7.60 -27.00
N LYS A 185 18.34 -8.78 -26.81
CA LYS A 185 19.57 -9.21 -27.52
C LYS A 185 19.36 -9.21 -29.05
N ASN A 186 18.20 -9.66 -29.50
CA ASN A 186 17.89 -9.77 -30.93
C ASN A 186 17.16 -8.54 -31.50
N LYS A 187 17.07 -7.45 -30.73
CA LYS A 187 16.40 -6.19 -31.13
C LYS A 187 14.98 -6.41 -31.67
N ILE A 188 14.23 -7.35 -31.07
CA ILE A 188 12.85 -7.64 -31.43
C ILE A 188 11.96 -6.62 -30.73
N ASN A 189 11.19 -5.86 -31.51
CA ASN A 189 10.30 -4.79 -31.03
C ASN A 189 8.99 -5.35 -30.42
N ALA A 190 9.10 -6.35 -29.54
CA ALA A 190 7.97 -7.08 -28.97
C ALA A 190 7.10 -6.23 -28.04
N ASN A 191 7.69 -5.28 -27.29
CA ASN A 191 6.90 -4.35 -26.48
C ASN A 191 6.10 -3.38 -27.36
N ASP A 192 6.67 -2.93 -28.48
CA ASP A 192 5.99 -1.98 -29.36
C ASP A 192 4.82 -2.65 -30.07
N PHE A 193 5.03 -3.88 -30.53
CA PHE A 193 3.96 -4.72 -31.05
C PHE A 193 2.87 -4.98 -29.99
N LEU A 194 3.26 -5.33 -28.75
CA LEU A 194 2.34 -5.56 -27.63
C LEU A 194 1.45 -4.33 -27.36
N GLN A 195 2.04 -3.14 -27.28
CA GLN A 195 1.30 -1.91 -27.03
C GLN A 195 0.35 -1.56 -28.18
N TYR A 196 0.80 -1.68 -29.44
CA TYR A 196 -0.05 -1.42 -30.59
C TYR A 196 -1.29 -2.31 -30.60
N LYS A 197 -1.10 -3.62 -30.37
CA LYS A 197 -2.20 -4.60 -30.29
C LYS A 197 -3.09 -4.41 -29.06
N LEU A 198 -2.52 -3.98 -27.94
CA LEU A 198 -3.32 -3.65 -26.77
C LEU A 198 -4.21 -2.42 -27.01
N ILE A 199 -3.68 -1.37 -27.65
CA ILE A 199 -4.46 -0.17 -28.00
C ILE A 199 -5.56 -0.53 -29.00
N GLU A 200 -5.25 -1.33 -30.02
CA GLU A 200 -6.23 -1.89 -30.96
C GLU A 200 -7.37 -2.62 -30.21
N THR A 201 -7.02 -3.48 -29.27
CA THR A 201 -7.99 -4.18 -28.40
C THR A 201 -8.85 -3.20 -27.61
N CYS A 202 -8.24 -2.14 -27.06
CA CYS A 202 -8.96 -1.13 -26.28
C CYS A 202 -9.99 -0.34 -27.12
N PHE A 203 -9.69 -0.06 -28.40
CA PHE A 203 -10.68 0.52 -29.32
C PHE A 203 -11.87 -0.41 -29.53
N PHE A 204 -11.63 -1.71 -29.79
CA PHE A 204 -12.70 -2.69 -29.97
C PHE A 204 -13.56 -2.88 -28.71
N GLU A 205 -12.94 -2.82 -27.53
CA GLU A 205 -13.63 -2.88 -26.24
C GLU A 205 -14.29 -1.54 -25.83
N ARG A 206 -14.22 -0.50 -26.67
CA ARG A 206 -14.75 0.85 -26.40
C ARG A 206 -14.20 1.47 -25.12
N ILE A 207 -12.93 1.21 -24.80
CA ILE A 207 -12.21 1.89 -23.71
C ILE A 207 -12.13 3.39 -24.03
N LYS A 208 -12.27 4.23 -23.01
CA LYS A 208 -12.18 5.69 -23.11
C LYS A 208 -10.75 6.18 -23.04
N SER A 209 -9.95 5.64 -22.13
CA SER A 209 -8.55 6.04 -22.00
C SER A 209 -7.62 4.95 -21.49
N ILE A 210 -6.34 5.13 -21.81
CA ILE A 210 -5.23 4.28 -21.40
C ILE A 210 -4.22 5.14 -20.64
N ASP A 211 -3.89 4.77 -19.42
CA ASP A 211 -2.90 5.41 -18.56
C ASP A 211 -1.64 4.53 -18.44
N TRP A 212 -0.48 5.08 -18.82
CA TRP A 212 0.82 4.41 -18.70
C TRP A 212 1.45 4.48 -17.31
N VAL A 213 0.73 5.07 -16.35
CA VAL A 213 1.07 5.20 -14.93
C VAL A 213 2.45 5.84 -14.70
N GLY A 214 2.41 7.09 -14.26
CA GLY A 214 3.60 7.84 -13.89
C GLY A 214 4.30 8.49 -15.10
N PHE A 215 4.96 9.60 -14.86
CA PHE A 215 5.79 10.31 -15.82
C PHE A 215 6.78 11.12 -14.99
N SER A 216 8.08 10.98 -15.28
CA SER A 216 9.10 11.61 -14.46
C SER A 216 9.40 13.05 -14.91
N GLY A 217 9.23 13.33 -16.20
CA GLY A 217 9.65 14.58 -16.82
C GLY A 217 11.17 14.75 -16.88
N LYS A 218 11.96 13.70 -16.58
CA LYS A 218 13.42 13.75 -16.66
C LYS A 218 13.87 13.77 -18.12
N SER A 219 14.87 14.58 -18.42
CA SER A 219 15.43 14.75 -19.77
C SER A 219 16.47 13.69 -20.14
N THR A 220 17.11 13.04 -19.16
CA THR A 220 18.20 12.08 -19.35
C THR A 220 18.02 10.81 -18.52
N GLY A 221 18.78 9.76 -18.87
CA GLY A 221 18.81 8.50 -18.14
C GLY A 221 17.65 7.56 -18.46
N LYS A 222 17.47 6.56 -17.60
CA LYS A 222 16.50 5.47 -17.76
C LYS A 222 15.06 5.98 -17.77
N GLU A 223 14.74 6.91 -16.89
CA GLU A 223 13.41 7.49 -16.80
C GLU A 223 13.04 8.30 -18.05
N ALA A 224 14.01 9.01 -18.64
CA ALA A 224 13.79 9.68 -19.92
C ALA A 224 13.47 8.69 -21.05
N SER A 225 14.11 7.51 -21.07
CA SER A 225 13.77 6.44 -22.03
C SER A 225 12.36 5.89 -21.80
N ILE A 226 11.94 5.75 -20.55
CA ILE A 226 10.57 5.33 -20.19
C ILE A 226 9.56 6.40 -20.64
N ASP A 227 9.82 7.67 -20.36
CA ASP A 227 8.95 8.79 -20.74
C ASP A 227 8.84 8.90 -22.27
N LYS A 228 9.95 8.76 -23.01
CA LYS A 228 9.94 8.67 -24.49
C LYS A 228 9.14 7.48 -25.00
N PHE A 229 9.25 6.32 -24.35
CA PHE A 229 8.46 5.14 -24.69
C PHE A 229 6.96 5.38 -24.52
N LYS A 230 6.53 6.13 -23.49
CA LYS A 230 5.12 6.46 -23.26
C LYS A 230 4.61 7.48 -24.28
N LEU A 231 5.35 8.57 -24.47
CA LEU A 231 4.96 9.68 -25.35
C LEU A 231 4.82 9.29 -26.83
N LYS A 232 5.55 8.26 -27.30
CA LYS A 232 5.43 7.81 -28.69
C LYS A 232 4.03 7.30 -29.06
N TRP A 233 3.22 6.92 -28.06
CA TRP A 233 1.84 6.46 -28.23
C TRP A 233 0.81 7.59 -28.28
N LYS A 234 1.26 8.86 -28.38
CA LYS A 234 0.42 10.06 -28.53
C LYS A 234 -0.50 10.32 -27.34
N GLY A 235 -0.13 9.85 -26.16
CA GLY A 235 -0.77 10.25 -24.91
C GLY A 235 -0.34 11.65 -24.48
N ASP A 236 -1.23 12.35 -23.79
CA ASP A 236 -0.99 13.65 -23.19
C ASP A 236 -0.35 13.50 -21.81
N VAL A 237 0.58 14.39 -21.47
CA VAL A 237 1.14 14.45 -20.12
C VAL A 237 0.16 15.17 -19.20
N ILE A 238 -0.36 14.45 -18.22
CA ILE A 238 -1.30 14.98 -17.24
C ILE A 238 -0.60 15.13 -15.90
N ASN A 239 -0.60 16.34 -15.35
CA ASN A 239 -0.08 16.63 -14.02
C ASN A 239 -1.19 16.49 -12.99
N TYR A 240 -0.89 15.89 -11.85
CA TYR A 240 -1.82 15.76 -10.73
C TYR A 240 -1.07 15.82 -9.40
N PHE A 241 -1.82 15.82 -8.30
CA PHE A 241 -1.25 15.80 -6.95
C PHE A 241 -1.65 14.52 -6.23
N GLU A 242 -0.69 13.91 -5.55
CA GLU A 242 -0.89 12.83 -4.60
C GLU A 242 -0.77 13.41 -3.19
N TYR A 243 -1.67 13.03 -2.28
CA TYR A 243 -1.69 13.55 -0.91
C TYR A 243 -1.30 12.43 0.08
N ARG A 244 -0.21 12.60 0.83
CA ARG A 244 0.30 11.58 1.76
C ARG A 244 0.33 12.12 3.17
N LYS A 245 -0.39 11.51 4.10
CA LYS A 245 -0.30 11.86 5.52
C LYS A 245 0.96 11.21 6.09
N ALA A 246 1.95 12.02 6.48
CA ALA A 246 3.12 11.48 7.15
C ALA A 246 2.66 10.82 8.46
N ASN A 247 2.67 9.49 8.52
CA ASN A 247 2.44 8.80 9.77
C ASN A 247 3.56 9.25 10.72
N LYS A 248 3.22 9.78 11.90
CA LYS A 248 4.19 10.28 12.90
C LYS A 248 5.06 9.11 13.40
N SER A 249 6.04 8.71 12.59
CA SER A 249 6.78 7.46 12.68
C SER A 249 8.01 7.54 13.57
N LEU A 250 8.04 8.44 14.57
CA LEU A 250 9.06 8.38 15.62
C LEU A 250 8.98 7.06 16.41
N PHE A 251 7.79 6.49 16.55
CA PHE A 251 7.58 5.18 17.18
C PHE A 251 8.00 4.00 16.30
N PHE A 252 7.73 4.06 14.98
CA PHE A 252 8.07 2.98 14.06
C PHE A 252 9.56 2.95 13.69
N SER A 253 10.23 4.10 13.61
CA SER A 253 11.68 4.17 13.47
C SER A 253 12.40 3.60 14.70
N PHE A 254 11.84 3.82 15.91
CA PHE A 254 12.31 3.24 17.16
C PHE A 254 12.15 1.71 17.20
N LEU A 255 10.97 1.18 16.86
CA LEU A 255 10.75 -0.28 16.80
C LEU A 255 11.65 -0.94 15.76
N ARG A 256 11.80 -0.34 14.56
CA ARG A 256 12.70 -0.86 13.53
C ARG A 256 14.14 -0.92 14.03
N LYS A 257 14.59 0.07 14.82
CA LYS A 257 15.92 0.10 15.45
C LYS A 257 16.12 -1.05 16.43
N ILE A 258 15.14 -1.33 17.28
CA ILE A 258 15.18 -2.46 18.25
C ILE A 258 15.27 -3.81 17.53
N PHE A 259 14.48 -4.02 16.48
CA PHE A 259 14.48 -5.30 15.75
C PHE A 259 15.67 -5.48 14.81
N SER A 260 16.32 -4.40 14.37
CA SER A 260 17.54 -4.49 13.56
C SER A 260 18.82 -4.55 14.39
N SER A 261 18.79 -4.17 15.68
CA SER A 261 19.92 -4.36 16.60
C SER A 261 20.04 -5.78 17.15
N ASN A 262 18.97 -6.59 17.09
CA ASN A 262 18.98 -7.98 17.59
C ASN A 262 19.27 -9.02 16.50
N SER A 263 19.26 -8.65 15.22
CA SER A 263 19.51 -9.58 14.11
C SER A 263 20.98 -9.71 13.69
N SER A 264 21.91 -9.02 14.37
CA SER A 264 23.35 -9.12 14.10
C SER A 264 24.07 -10.25 14.84
N ASN A 265 23.37 -11.02 15.70
CA ASN A 265 23.91 -12.26 16.25
C ASN A 265 23.40 -13.45 15.42
N THR A 266 23.95 -13.62 14.22
CA THR A 266 23.96 -14.94 13.59
C THR A 266 24.90 -15.82 14.42
N TYR A 267 24.33 -16.59 15.35
CA TYR A 267 25.02 -17.71 15.96
C TYR A 267 25.28 -18.75 14.87
N ASP A 268 26.56 -19.05 14.64
CA ASP A 268 27.00 -20.18 13.82
C ASP A 268 26.73 -21.47 14.62
N VAL A 269 25.47 -21.93 14.65
CA VAL A 269 25.09 -23.17 15.33
C VAL A 269 25.30 -24.33 14.36
N LYS A 270 26.47 -24.95 14.48
CA LYS A 270 26.69 -26.31 13.98
C LYS A 270 25.87 -27.30 14.81
N SER A 271 25.06 -28.10 14.09
CA SER A 271 24.59 -29.44 14.46
C SER A 271 23.80 -29.62 15.76
N ALA A 272 22.66 -28.95 15.89
CA ALA A 272 21.50 -29.52 16.58
C ALA A 272 20.31 -29.40 15.64
N GLU A 273 19.58 -30.50 15.41
CA GLU A 273 18.29 -30.41 14.73
C GLU A 273 17.41 -29.44 15.54
N PRO A 274 16.89 -28.36 14.94
CA PRO A 274 16.05 -27.44 15.67
C PRO A 274 14.81 -28.21 16.14
N LEU A 275 14.63 -28.30 17.47
CA LEU A 275 13.35 -28.64 18.06
C LEU A 275 12.30 -27.76 17.38
N SER A 276 11.24 -28.37 16.87
CA SER A 276 10.26 -27.58 16.15
C SER A 276 9.66 -26.57 17.14
N LEU A 277 9.44 -25.32 16.71
CA LEU A 277 8.84 -24.28 17.57
C LEU A 277 7.53 -24.75 18.23
N LYS A 278 6.86 -25.72 17.59
CA LYS A 278 5.72 -26.45 18.15
C LYS A 278 6.11 -27.27 19.39
N ASP A 279 7.20 -28.02 19.35
CA ASP A 279 7.73 -28.79 20.48
C ASP A 279 8.16 -27.86 21.63
N GLU A 280 8.71 -26.68 21.33
CA GLU A 280 9.06 -25.68 22.35
C GLU A 280 7.80 -25.10 23.03
N ILE A 281 6.77 -24.77 22.25
CA ILE A 281 5.48 -24.35 22.81
C ILE A 281 4.84 -25.50 23.60
N GLU A 282 4.90 -26.73 23.09
CA GLU A 282 4.42 -27.96 23.74
C GLU A 282 5.17 -28.30 25.03
N ASN A 283 6.37 -27.74 25.26
CA ASN A 283 7.11 -27.95 26.50
C ASN A 283 7.16 -26.71 27.40
N SER A 284 6.62 -25.58 26.94
CA SER A 284 6.57 -24.35 27.72
C SER A 284 5.49 -24.37 28.82
N SER A 285 5.73 -23.62 29.90
CA SER A 285 4.76 -23.37 30.98
C SER A 285 3.83 -22.19 30.66
N LEU A 286 3.52 -21.95 29.38
CA LEU A 286 2.72 -20.80 28.96
C LEU A 286 1.25 -20.96 29.36
N PRO A 287 0.61 -19.95 29.97
CA PRO A 287 -0.78 -20.02 30.43
C PRO A 287 -1.82 -20.11 29.29
N TYR A 288 -1.39 -20.04 28.03
CA TYR A 288 -2.25 -20.12 26.83
C TYR A 288 -1.71 -21.11 25.81
N LYS A 289 -0.90 -22.07 26.27
CA LYS A 289 -0.25 -23.09 25.44
C LYS A 289 -1.20 -23.76 24.44
N GLU A 290 -2.39 -24.19 24.86
CA GLU A 290 -3.35 -24.84 23.95
C GLU A 290 -3.92 -23.90 22.88
N VAL A 291 -4.16 -22.63 23.21
CA VAL A 291 -4.64 -21.62 22.25
C VAL A 291 -3.54 -21.33 21.23
N LEU A 292 -2.29 -21.21 21.70
CA LEU A 292 -1.12 -21.02 20.85
C LEU A 292 -0.89 -22.24 19.97
N LEU A 293 -0.99 -23.47 20.46
CA LEU A 293 -0.79 -24.68 19.64
C LEU A 293 -1.87 -24.85 18.56
N ASN A 294 -3.13 -24.59 18.90
CA ASN A 294 -4.24 -24.64 17.93
C ASN A 294 -4.12 -23.55 16.86
N GLN A 295 -3.68 -22.35 17.22
CA GLN A 295 -3.55 -21.24 16.27
C GLN A 295 -2.23 -21.28 15.51
N PHE A 296 -1.15 -21.72 16.14
CA PHE A 296 0.16 -21.89 15.52
C PHE A 296 0.13 -23.03 14.51
N SER A 297 -0.50 -24.16 14.80
CA SER A 297 -0.70 -25.22 13.80
C SER A 297 -1.50 -24.75 12.58
N PHE A 298 -2.52 -23.91 12.78
CA PHE A 298 -3.26 -23.27 11.68
C PHE A 298 -2.37 -22.31 10.88
N LEU A 299 -1.61 -21.44 11.56
CA LEU A 299 -0.79 -20.43 10.90
C LEU A 299 0.45 -21.04 10.23
N ASP A 300 1.10 -22.00 10.86
CA ASP A 300 2.29 -22.67 10.34
C ASP A 300 1.94 -23.51 9.10
N LYS A 301 0.82 -24.23 9.12
CA LYS A 301 0.29 -24.95 7.96
C LYS A 301 0.01 -24.04 6.77
N ASN A 302 -0.36 -22.78 7.01
CA ASN A 302 -0.72 -21.84 5.95
C ASN A 302 0.43 -20.88 5.54
N TYR A 303 1.44 -20.67 6.42
CA TYR A 303 2.43 -19.60 6.27
C TYR A 303 3.88 -20.00 6.59
N ALA A 304 4.16 -21.25 7.00
CA ALA A 304 5.49 -21.79 7.32
C ALA A 304 6.27 -20.89 8.32
N LEU A 305 5.67 -20.69 9.50
CA LEU A 305 6.18 -19.81 10.55
C LEU A 305 7.29 -20.46 11.38
N SER A 306 7.30 -21.80 11.50
CA SER A 306 8.29 -22.57 12.28
C SER A 306 9.74 -22.30 11.87
N ASN A 307 9.95 -21.87 10.62
CA ASN A 307 11.29 -21.65 10.05
C ASN A 307 11.73 -20.18 10.06
N LYS A 308 10.94 -19.26 10.65
CA LYS A 308 11.18 -17.80 10.52
C LYS A 308 11.37 -17.05 11.84
N PHE A 309 11.09 -17.66 12.99
CA PHE A 309 11.19 -16.98 14.28
C PHE A 309 11.62 -17.94 15.39
N ASP A 310 12.40 -17.42 16.33
CA ASP A 310 12.63 -18.02 17.64
C ASP A 310 11.47 -17.72 18.61
N LEU A 311 11.36 -18.53 19.66
CA LEU A 311 10.34 -18.41 20.69
C LEU A 311 10.37 -17.05 21.41
N ASP A 312 11.56 -16.46 21.55
CA ASP A 312 11.79 -15.20 22.26
C ASP A 312 11.16 -14.00 21.54
N SER A 313 11.25 -13.98 20.21
CA SER A 313 10.62 -12.96 19.38
C SER A 313 9.09 -13.05 19.44
N LEU A 314 8.54 -14.27 19.43
CA LEU A 314 7.10 -14.50 19.58
C LEU A 314 6.62 -14.08 20.97
N ASN A 315 7.34 -14.47 22.02
CA ASN A 315 7.05 -14.08 23.40
C ASN A 315 7.12 -12.56 23.60
N THR A 316 8.07 -11.88 22.94
CA THR A 316 8.17 -10.41 22.97
C THR A 316 6.92 -9.76 22.38
N VAL A 317 6.43 -10.26 21.24
CA VAL A 317 5.20 -9.76 20.60
C VAL A 317 3.95 -10.03 21.46
N LEU A 318 3.84 -11.23 22.03
CA LEU A 318 2.71 -11.61 22.89
C LEU A 318 2.70 -10.80 24.19
N ASN A 319 3.86 -10.61 24.82
CA ASN A 319 4.00 -9.79 26.02
C ASN A 319 3.70 -8.31 25.73
N PHE A 320 4.18 -7.79 24.59
CA PHE A 320 3.82 -6.45 24.15
C PHE A 320 2.30 -6.31 23.97
N ALA A 321 1.67 -7.26 23.28
CA ALA A 321 0.24 -7.22 23.04
C ALA A 321 -0.58 -7.26 24.34
N LYS A 322 -0.19 -8.15 25.26
CA LYS A 322 -0.79 -8.26 26.60
C LYS A 322 -0.63 -6.96 27.41
N ASN A 323 0.57 -6.40 27.43
CA ASN A 323 0.88 -5.18 28.17
C ASN A 323 0.16 -3.94 27.61
N ASN A 324 -0.39 -4.03 26.40
CA ASN A 324 -1.18 -2.97 25.78
C ASN A 324 -2.68 -3.32 25.71
N GLY A 325 -3.14 -4.32 26.45
CA GLY A 325 -4.56 -4.68 26.55
C GLY A 325 -5.16 -5.21 25.23
N ILE A 326 -4.34 -5.73 24.32
CA ILE A 326 -4.81 -6.33 23.08
C ILE A 326 -5.47 -7.66 23.41
N SER A 327 -6.75 -7.80 23.07
CA SER A 327 -7.50 -9.04 23.23
C SER A 327 -6.88 -10.18 22.42
N ASN A 328 -6.91 -11.42 22.95
CA ASN A 328 -6.30 -12.60 22.31
C ASN A 328 -6.72 -12.80 20.84
N HIS A 329 -7.96 -12.46 20.47
CA HIS A 329 -8.41 -12.55 19.07
C HIS A 329 -7.73 -11.52 18.15
N ARG A 330 -7.40 -10.32 18.66
CA ARG A 330 -6.69 -9.26 17.90
C ARG A 330 -5.19 -9.50 17.81
N ILE A 331 -4.63 -10.30 18.70
CA ILE A 331 -3.23 -10.74 18.63
C ILE A 331 -3.02 -11.57 17.35
N ILE A 332 -4.01 -12.38 16.96
CA ILE A 332 -3.97 -13.17 15.73
C ILE A 332 -4.02 -12.25 14.51
N ASP A 333 -4.97 -11.31 14.47
CA ASP A 333 -5.06 -10.33 13.38
C ASP A 333 -3.77 -9.51 13.25
N PHE A 334 -3.17 -9.17 14.39
CA PHE A 334 -1.88 -8.48 14.48
C PHE A 334 -0.74 -9.32 13.91
N LEU A 335 -0.61 -10.56 14.34
CA LEU A 335 0.40 -11.49 13.85
C LEU A 335 0.21 -11.76 12.36
N VAL A 336 -1.00 -12.07 11.91
CA VAL A 336 -1.35 -12.31 10.50
C VAL A 336 -1.07 -11.08 9.63
N SER A 337 -1.41 -9.88 10.09
CA SER A 337 -1.09 -8.64 9.38
C SER A 337 0.42 -8.42 9.29
N PHE A 338 1.11 -8.52 10.44
CA PHE A 338 2.57 -8.40 10.51
C PHE A 338 3.27 -9.38 9.56
N PHE A 339 2.82 -10.64 9.52
CA PHE A 339 3.41 -11.69 8.69
C PHE A 339 3.11 -11.55 7.19
N ASN A 340 1.92 -11.05 6.82
CA ASN A 340 1.52 -10.95 5.41
C ASN A 340 2.04 -9.70 4.71
N THR A 341 2.17 -8.58 5.43
CA THR A 341 2.49 -7.28 4.80
C THR A 341 3.81 -6.68 5.27
N GLY A 342 4.38 -7.18 6.38
CA GLY A 342 5.48 -6.50 7.08
C GLY A 342 5.09 -5.12 7.62
N ASP A 343 3.78 -4.81 7.64
CA ASP A 343 3.24 -3.49 7.92
C ASP A 343 2.21 -3.58 9.07
N MET A 344 2.54 -2.93 10.19
CA MET A 344 1.78 -3.00 11.45
C MET A 344 0.69 -1.92 11.54
N ASN A 345 -0.12 -1.75 10.50
CA ASN A 345 -1.25 -0.83 10.54
C ASN A 345 -2.52 -1.53 11.08
N LEU A 346 -2.54 -1.79 12.39
CA LEU A 346 -3.79 -1.96 13.15
C LEU A 346 -3.88 -0.81 14.15
N SER A 347 -4.94 -0.01 14.05
CA SER A 347 -5.15 1.19 14.85
C SER A 347 -5.35 0.85 16.33
N PHE A 348 -4.41 1.23 17.19
CA PHE A 348 -4.53 1.22 18.64
C PHE A 348 -5.35 2.39 19.17
N SER A 349 -6.48 2.72 18.54
CA SER A 349 -7.29 3.87 18.94
C SER A 349 -8.15 3.66 20.19
N ASN A 350 -8.09 2.50 20.84
CA ASN A 350 -8.93 2.16 22.00
C ASN A 350 -8.16 1.41 23.10
N ILE A 351 -6.97 1.86 23.49
CA ILE A 351 -6.41 1.44 24.79
C ILE A 351 -7.22 2.19 25.85
N LYS A 352 -8.10 1.47 26.57
CA LYS A 352 -8.79 2.05 27.72
C LYS A 352 -7.76 2.32 28.81
N VAL A 353 -7.55 3.60 29.12
CA VAL A 353 -6.85 4.02 30.34
C VAL A 353 -7.58 3.37 31.53
N SER A 354 -6.85 2.74 32.44
CA SER A 354 -7.46 2.14 33.64
C SER A 354 -8.15 3.21 34.48
N ASP A 355 -9.20 2.85 35.21
CA ASP A 355 -9.90 3.81 36.07
C ASP A 355 -8.95 4.39 37.14
N ASP A 356 -7.99 3.61 37.64
CA ASP A 356 -6.91 4.07 38.53
C ASP A 356 -6.04 5.16 37.90
N ALA A 357 -5.66 5.00 36.63
CA ALA A 357 -4.90 6.02 35.92
C ALA A 357 -5.73 7.28 35.65
N ILE A 358 -7.04 7.15 35.39
CA ILE A 358 -7.95 8.30 35.27
C ILE A 358 -8.04 9.05 36.60
N SER A 359 -8.20 8.35 37.72
CA SER A 359 -8.24 8.95 39.06
C SER A 359 -6.93 9.68 39.40
N LYS A 360 -5.78 9.09 39.07
CA LYS A 360 -4.46 9.73 39.26
C LYS A 360 -4.27 10.96 38.37
N ILE A 361 -4.74 10.93 37.12
CA ILE A 361 -4.75 12.11 36.24
C ILE A 361 -5.59 13.23 36.87
N GLN A 362 -6.78 12.89 37.38
CA GLN A 362 -7.67 13.87 38.00
C GLN A 362 -7.03 14.50 39.25
N ALA A 363 -6.43 13.69 40.13
CA ALA A 363 -5.74 14.20 41.33
C ALA A 363 -4.60 15.18 40.97
N ILE A 364 -3.78 14.86 39.95
CA ILE A 364 -2.72 15.76 39.49
C ILE A 364 -3.30 17.06 38.93
N ILE A 365 -4.42 17.00 38.20
CA ILE A 365 -5.09 18.19 37.68
C ILE A 365 -5.60 19.07 38.83
N ASP A 366 -6.23 18.45 39.83
CA ASP A 366 -6.82 19.15 40.98
C ASP A 366 -5.74 19.81 41.85
N GLU A 367 -4.62 19.12 42.10
CA GLU A 367 -3.44 19.66 42.81
C GLU A 367 -2.80 20.87 42.09
N ASN A 368 -3.02 21.00 40.79
CA ASN A 368 -2.46 22.07 39.96
C ASN A 368 -3.51 23.06 39.45
N ILE A 369 -4.71 23.07 40.05
CA ILE A 369 -5.85 23.83 39.51
C ILE A 369 -5.59 25.34 39.43
N ASP A 370 -4.89 25.92 40.41
CA ASP A 370 -4.56 27.35 40.42
C ASP A 370 -3.53 27.72 39.34
N PHE A 371 -2.59 26.81 39.07
CA PHE A 371 -1.64 26.98 37.97
C PHE A 371 -2.36 26.92 36.61
N ILE A 372 -3.28 25.98 36.44
CA ILE A 372 -4.12 25.88 35.24
C ILE A 372 -5.01 27.12 35.09
N ARG A 373 -5.60 27.61 36.18
CA ARG A 373 -6.44 28.81 36.20
C ARG A 373 -5.67 30.07 35.78
N ARG A 374 -4.42 30.21 36.23
CA ARG A 374 -3.56 31.37 35.90
C ARG A 374 -3.01 31.32 34.47
N GLU A 375 -2.47 30.18 34.05
CA GLU A 375 -1.75 30.06 32.76
C GLU A 375 -2.63 29.57 31.60
N GLY A 376 -3.86 29.13 31.88
CA GLY A 376 -4.78 28.59 30.88
C GLY A 376 -4.16 27.43 30.10
N LYS A 377 -4.29 27.46 28.76
CA LYS A 377 -3.74 26.41 27.88
C LYS A 377 -2.21 26.31 27.93
N HIS A 378 -1.50 27.36 28.34
CA HIS A 378 -0.03 27.32 28.45
C HIS A 378 0.44 26.38 29.57
N SER A 379 -0.42 26.07 30.55
CA SER A 379 -0.12 25.08 31.59
C SER A 379 -0.03 23.63 31.07
N PHE A 380 -0.68 23.30 29.95
CA PHE A 380 -0.96 21.91 29.55
C PHE A 380 0.31 21.11 29.35
N GLY A 381 1.35 21.69 28.72
CA GLY A 381 2.60 20.99 28.48
C GLY A 381 3.30 20.56 29.78
N LYS A 382 3.25 21.40 30.82
CA LYS A 382 3.84 21.10 32.13
C LYS A 382 3.04 20.04 32.86
N ILE A 383 1.71 20.12 32.88
CA ILE A 383 0.84 19.13 33.52
C ILE A 383 0.94 17.77 32.83
N ILE A 384 0.97 17.75 31.49
CA ILE A 384 1.21 16.53 30.71
C ILE A 384 2.54 15.88 31.08
N SER A 385 3.60 16.68 31.26
CA SER A 385 4.91 16.17 31.69
C SER A 385 4.86 15.55 33.09
N ILE A 386 4.11 16.16 34.03
CA ILE A 386 3.90 15.62 35.39
C ILE A 386 3.11 14.31 35.33
N CYS A 387 1.98 14.27 34.63
CA CYS A 387 1.19 13.05 34.44
C CYS A 387 2.03 11.94 33.80
N LYS A 388 2.86 12.26 32.81
CA LYS A 388 3.75 11.28 32.16
C LYS A 388 4.78 10.71 33.12
N LYS A 389 5.36 11.54 34.00
CA LYS A 389 6.31 11.08 35.03
C LYS A 389 5.63 10.20 36.09
N SER A 390 4.41 10.56 36.50
CA SER A 390 3.67 9.86 37.55
C SER A 390 3.08 8.52 37.08
N LEU A 391 2.52 8.49 35.86
CA LEU A 391 1.79 7.34 35.33
C LEU A 391 2.67 6.36 34.55
N GLY A 392 3.87 6.78 34.13
CA GLY A 392 4.80 5.94 33.39
C GLY A 392 4.17 5.32 32.14
N ARG A 393 3.94 4.00 32.16
CA ARG A 393 3.41 3.22 31.03
C ARG A 393 1.90 3.39 30.84
N ASP A 394 1.17 3.83 31.86
CA ASP A 394 -0.29 4.04 31.81
C ASP A 394 -0.67 5.46 31.32
N PHE A 395 0.31 6.22 30.83
CA PHE A 395 0.12 7.59 30.36
C PHE A 395 -0.57 7.65 28.99
N ASP A 396 -1.75 8.26 28.93
CA ASP A 396 -2.43 8.64 27.69
C ASP A 396 -2.52 10.17 27.56
N GLY A 397 -1.65 10.73 26.71
CA GLY A 397 -1.59 12.18 26.48
C GLY A 397 -2.85 12.78 25.85
N LYS A 398 -3.64 11.99 25.12
CA LYS A 398 -4.91 12.45 24.55
C LYS A 398 -5.94 12.61 25.67
N LYS A 399 -6.09 11.59 26.53
CA LYS A 399 -7.03 11.63 27.65
C LYS A 399 -6.73 12.76 28.64
N VAL A 400 -5.46 12.98 28.97
CA VAL A 400 -5.02 14.10 29.82
C VAL A 400 -5.39 15.45 29.18
N SER A 401 -5.17 15.62 27.87
CA SER A 401 -5.52 16.86 27.17
C SER A 401 -7.03 17.13 27.13
N GLU A 402 -7.85 16.08 26.96
CA GLU A 402 -9.31 16.16 27.02
C GLU A 402 -9.78 16.59 28.42
N MET A 403 -9.25 15.98 29.48
CA MET A 403 -9.60 16.31 30.87
C MET A 403 -9.18 17.74 31.23
N LEU A 404 -7.97 18.17 30.86
CA LEU A 404 -7.51 19.54 31.04
C LEU A 404 -8.38 20.56 30.30
N THR A 405 -8.82 20.23 29.08
CA THR A 405 -9.73 21.09 28.30
C THR A 405 -11.09 21.21 28.99
N LYS A 406 -11.64 20.09 29.49
CA LYS A 406 -12.90 20.08 30.25
C LYS A 406 -12.79 20.94 31.51
N GLN A 407 -11.70 20.78 32.27
CA GLN A 407 -11.47 21.54 33.51
C GLN A 407 -11.34 23.04 33.24
N LEU A 408 -10.54 23.43 32.24
CA LEU A 408 -10.35 24.84 31.88
C LEU A 408 -11.66 25.50 31.42
N ASN A 409 -12.52 24.78 30.70
CA ASN A 409 -13.83 25.28 30.30
C ASN A 409 -14.77 25.45 31.51
N GLY A 410 -14.75 24.52 32.48
CA GLY A 410 -15.49 24.65 33.73
C GLY A 410 -15.10 25.90 34.51
N LEU A 411 -13.80 26.14 34.69
CA LEU A 411 -13.27 27.32 35.38
C LEU A 411 -13.64 28.66 34.73
N LYS A 412 -13.86 28.68 33.41
CA LYS A 412 -14.31 29.89 32.71
C LYS A 412 -15.77 30.21 32.98
N ASN A 413 -16.59 29.20 33.20
CA ASN A 413 -18.01 29.35 33.46
C ASN A 413 -18.31 29.79 34.91
N GLU A 414 -17.36 29.62 35.85
CA GLU A 414 -17.47 30.11 37.23
C GLU A 414 -17.18 31.61 37.40
N LYS A 415 -16.70 32.29 36.34
CA LYS A 415 -16.40 33.73 36.33
C LYS A 415 -17.50 34.61 35.72
N LEU A 416 -18.65 34.01 35.40
CA LEU A 416 -19.90 34.67 35.03
C LEU A 416 -20.89 34.47 36.18
#